data_AF-A0A117LJ86-F1
#
_entry.id   AF-A0A117LJ86-F1
#
_cell.length_a   1.000
_cell.length_b   1.000
_cell.length_c   1.000
_cell.angle_alpha   90.00
_cell.angle_beta   90.00
_cell.angle_gamma   90.00
#
_symmetry.space_group_name_H-M   'P 1'
#
loop_
_entity.id
_entity.type
_entity.pdbx_description
1 polymer ?
#
loop_
_entity_poly.entity_id
_entity_poly.type
_entity_poly.pdbx_seq_one_letter_code
_entity_poly.pdbx_strand_id
1 'polypeptide(L)'
;KGKHFLFYQLEISPAILCEKFAALYGSFSLFKTSIKFTDNKEMQGILKGYMEDGYVNVAGVKVEGDAGIILLGNIDINDMDGSKDMFRELPEVFRDAALIERIHGFIPGRKIPSITDSIIINDWALNTEYFTEILHLFRAPTENLRYRGLVEELVSARSKLGGVDKREKEAVLRLCTAYLKLFFPHADSELIRTPEFRKDFKQYCLNPAKRMRETVLQQMKIIDPTQFKNRSMATYSLKGE
;
A
#
# COMPACT_ATOMS: atom_id res chain seq x y z
N LYS A 1 -0.01 7.91 -13.21
CA LYS A 1 -0.86 8.57 -12.18
C LYS A 1 -1.55 7.48 -11.38
N GLY A 2 -1.15 7.29 -10.13
CA GLY A 2 -2.07 6.65 -9.21
C GLY A 2 -1.48 6.49 -7.83
N LYS A 3 -2.39 6.62 -6.87
CA LYS A 3 -2.10 6.99 -5.50
C LYS A 3 -2.13 5.75 -4.64
N HIS A 4 -1.25 5.72 -3.66
CA HIS A 4 -1.02 4.56 -2.81
C HIS A 4 -1.81 4.71 -1.50
N PHE A 5 -2.36 3.60 -1.04
CA PHE A 5 -3.28 3.54 0.10
C PHE A 5 -2.81 2.44 1.06
N LEU A 6 -2.42 2.84 2.26
CA LEU A 6 -1.85 1.98 3.28
C LEU A 6 -2.56 2.20 4.62
N PHE A 7 -2.95 1.11 5.29
CA PHE A 7 -3.37 1.16 6.69
C PHE A 7 -2.22 0.85 7.60
N TYR A 8 -2.16 1.55 8.73
CA TYR A 8 -1.11 1.38 9.73
C TYR A 8 -1.69 1.56 11.13
N GLN A 9 -1.05 0.99 12.15
CA GLN A 9 -1.48 1.07 13.54
C GLN A 9 -0.39 1.68 14.43
N LEU A 10 -0.77 2.61 15.30
CA LEU A 10 0.10 3.30 16.26
C LEU A 10 -0.12 2.72 17.66
N GLU A 11 0.84 1.93 18.16
CA GLU A 11 1.18 1.99 19.58
C GLU A 11 2.71 2.05 19.71
N ILE A 12 3.17 3.17 20.27
CA ILE A 12 4.53 3.45 20.78
C ILE A 12 5.63 3.54 19.69
N SER A 13 5.87 4.78 19.27
CA SER A 13 6.96 5.26 18.40
C SER A 13 7.17 4.67 16.99
N PRO A 14 6.17 4.72 16.07
CA PRO A 14 6.35 4.43 14.63
C PRO A 14 6.38 5.67 13.73
N ALA A 15 6.34 6.89 14.26
CA ALA A 15 6.19 8.12 13.47
C ALA A 15 7.25 8.25 12.36
N ILE A 16 8.50 7.89 12.64
CA ILE A 16 9.62 7.99 11.68
C ILE A 16 9.52 6.95 10.55
N LEU A 17 9.09 5.72 10.83
CA LEU A 17 8.94 4.69 9.80
C LEU A 17 7.70 4.98 8.94
N CYS A 18 6.64 5.51 9.57
CA CYS A 18 5.44 5.96 8.87
C CYS A 18 5.74 7.22 8.03
N GLU A 19 6.54 8.17 8.51
CA GLU A 19 7.08 9.30 7.74
C GLU A 19 7.99 8.83 6.60
N LYS A 20 8.83 7.80 6.80
CA LYS A 20 9.75 7.29 5.76
C LYS A 20 9.03 6.47 4.69
N PHE A 21 8.08 5.61 5.05
CA PHE A 21 7.18 4.99 4.08
C PHE A 21 6.29 6.04 3.42
N ALA A 22 5.77 7.02 4.16
CA ALA A 22 5.01 8.12 3.58
C ALA A 22 5.86 9.02 2.68
N ALA A 23 7.16 9.19 2.94
CA ALA A 23 8.10 9.90 2.06
C ALA A 23 8.27 9.19 0.71
N LEU A 24 8.21 7.86 0.68
CA LEU A 24 8.06 7.07 -0.55
C LEU A 24 6.72 7.33 -1.28
N TYR A 25 5.68 7.75 -0.55
CA TYR A 25 4.31 7.93 -1.03
C TYR A 25 3.84 9.39 -1.22
N GLY A 26 4.66 10.40 -0.87
CA GLY A 26 4.40 11.83 -1.05
C GLY A 26 3.60 12.47 0.09
N SER A 27 3.08 13.69 -0.11
CA SER A 27 2.12 14.32 0.81
C SER A 27 1.06 13.29 1.20
N PHE A 28 0.82 13.09 2.49
CA PHE A 28 -0.14 12.11 2.95
C PHE A 28 -1.16 12.80 3.84
N SER A 29 -2.44 12.49 3.61
CA SER A 29 -3.49 12.88 4.53
C SER A 29 -3.61 11.80 5.60
N LEU A 30 -3.28 12.17 6.84
CA LEU A 30 -3.37 11.29 7.99
C LEU A 30 -4.77 11.35 8.57
N PHE A 31 -5.53 10.26 8.45
CA PHE A 31 -6.80 10.16 9.15
C PHE A 31 -6.61 9.32 10.41
N LYS A 32 -6.84 9.97 11.56
CA LYS A 32 -6.95 9.31 12.87
C LYS A 32 -8.40 8.93 13.12
N THR A 33 -8.61 7.87 13.88
CA THR A 33 -9.93 7.35 14.29
C THR A 33 -10.88 8.38 14.92
N SER A 34 -10.40 9.56 15.33
CA SER A 34 -11.19 10.61 15.97
C SER A 34 -11.88 11.59 15.01
N ILE A 35 -11.78 11.42 13.69
CA ILE A 35 -12.36 12.36 12.72
C ILE A 35 -13.85 12.04 12.52
N LYS A 36 -14.72 13.00 12.85
CA LYS A 36 -16.16 12.96 12.56
C LYS A 36 -16.45 13.82 11.34
N PHE A 37 -17.12 13.25 10.34
CA PHE A 37 -17.56 13.97 9.16
C PHE A 37 -19.03 14.37 9.29
N THR A 38 -19.38 15.54 8.75
CA THR A 38 -20.75 16.06 8.78
C THR A 38 -21.67 15.30 7.83
N ASP A 39 -21.16 14.85 6.68
CA ASP A 39 -21.85 13.95 5.74
C ASP A 39 -20.93 12.80 5.32
N ASN A 40 -21.21 11.60 5.82
CA ASN A 40 -20.44 10.40 5.52
C ASN A 40 -20.57 9.98 4.05
N LYS A 41 -21.72 10.22 3.38
CA LYS A 41 -21.94 9.77 2.00
C LYS A 41 -21.20 10.66 1.01
N GLU A 42 -21.24 11.96 1.23
CA GLU A 42 -20.48 12.93 0.42
C GLU A 42 -18.97 12.63 0.51
N MET A 43 -18.46 12.43 1.73
CA MET A 43 -17.05 12.10 1.94
C MET A 43 -16.64 10.78 1.31
N GLN A 44 -17.49 9.74 1.34
CA GLN A 44 -17.23 8.49 0.62
C GLN A 44 -17.12 8.72 -0.89
N GLY A 45 -18.01 9.54 -1.47
CA GLY A 45 -17.97 9.88 -2.89
C GLY A 45 -16.66 10.59 -3.27
N ILE A 46 -16.28 11.60 -2.49
CA ILE A 46 -15.03 12.36 -2.67
C ILE A 46 -13.82 11.44 -2.58
N LEU A 47 -13.73 10.60 -1.54
CA LEU A 47 -12.62 9.67 -1.35
C LEU A 47 -12.54 8.67 -2.49
N LYS A 48 -13.65 8.06 -2.91
CA LYS A 48 -13.66 7.11 -4.04
C LYS A 48 -13.14 7.74 -5.32
N GLY A 49 -13.61 8.95 -5.65
CA GLY A 49 -13.14 9.70 -6.83
C GLY A 49 -11.65 10.03 -6.74
N TYR A 50 -11.20 10.54 -5.58
CA TYR A 50 -9.79 10.85 -5.35
C TYR A 50 -8.88 9.61 -5.46
N MET A 51 -9.33 8.47 -4.92
CA MET A 51 -8.57 7.23 -4.88
C MET A 51 -8.44 6.57 -6.25
N GLU A 52 -9.40 6.79 -7.14
CA GLU A 52 -9.41 6.21 -8.49
C GLU A 52 -8.72 7.13 -9.50
N ASP A 53 -9.13 8.40 -9.54
CA ASP A 53 -8.73 9.33 -10.60
C ASP A 53 -7.62 10.29 -10.19
N GLY A 54 -7.39 10.44 -8.89
CA GLY A 54 -6.40 11.35 -8.36
C GLY A 54 -6.82 12.82 -8.33
N TYR A 55 -8.11 13.11 -8.51
CA TYR A 55 -8.67 14.44 -8.34
C TYR A 55 -10.07 14.34 -7.77
N VAL A 56 -10.59 15.44 -7.27
CA VAL A 56 -11.98 15.56 -6.79
C VAL A 56 -12.61 16.78 -7.43
N ASN A 57 -13.91 16.72 -7.66
CA ASN A 57 -14.68 17.89 -8.09
C ASN A 57 -15.46 18.39 -6.89
N VAL A 58 -15.09 19.58 -6.40
CA VAL A 58 -15.78 20.24 -5.28
C VAL A 58 -16.43 21.50 -5.84
N ALA A 59 -17.76 21.57 -5.75
CA ALA A 59 -18.54 22.71 -6.26
C ALA A 59 -18.22 23.10 -7.72
N GLY A 60 -18.01 22.10 -8.59
CA GLY A 60 -17.68 22.32 -10.02
C GLY A 60 -16.22 22.65 -10.30
N VAL A 61 -15.36 22.75 -9.28
CA VAL A 61 -13.93 22.97 -9.44
C VAL A 61 -13.18 21.65 -9.30
N LYS A 62 -12.36 21.34 -10.30
CA LYS A 62 -11.46 20.19 -10.28
C LYS A 62 -10.24 20.50 -9.41
N VAL A 63 -10.08 19.77 -8.32
CA VAL A 63 -8.91 19.84 -7.44
C VAL A 63 -8.09 18.57 -7.66
N GLU A 64 -6.95 18.71 -8.32
CA GLU A 64 -5.97 17.62 -8.44
C GLU A 64 -5.09 17.57 -7.20
N GLY A 65 -4.64 16.37 -6.83
CA GLY A 65 -3.61 16.20 -5.81
C GLY A 65 -2.65 15.10 -6.21
N ASP A 66 -1.47 15.06 -5.61
CA ASP A 66 -0.50 13.96 -5.80
C ASP A 66 -0.26 13.17 -4.50
N ALA A 67 -1.12 13.41 -3.50
CA ALA A 67 -1.02 12.83 -2.18
C ALA A 67 -1.55 11.39 -2.11
N GLY A 68 -0.83 10.52 -1.41
CA GLY A 68 -1.36 9.22 -0.95
C GLY A 68 -2.26 9.39 0.28
N ILE A 69 -3.05 8.38 0.63
CA ILE A 69 -3.78 8.38 1.91
C ILE A 69 -3.29 7.23 2.78
N ILE A 70 -2.94 7.55 4.02
CA ILE A 70 -2.55 6.57 5.03
C ILE A 70 -3.56 6.67 6.17
N LEU A 71 -4.18 5.54 6.47
CA LEU A 71 -5.22 5.45 7.49
C LEU A 71 -4.62 4.81 8.75
N LEU A 72 -4.67 5.54 9.86
CA LEU A 72 -4.16 5.06 11.14
C LEU A 72 -5.30 4.57 12.03
N GLY A 73 -5.37 3.26 12.22
CA GLY A 73 -6.36 2.62 13.10
C GLY A 73 -5.69 1.98 14.30
N ASN A 74 -6.25 2.14 15.51
CA ASN A 74 -5.89 1.29 16.64
C ASN A 74 -6.82 0.09 16.64
N ILE A 75 -6.37 -1.05 16.10
CA ILE A 75 -7.14 -2.30 16.04
C ILE A 75 -6.74 -3.12 17.27
N ASP A 76 -7.69 -3.73 17.97
CA ASP A 76 -7.36 -4.62 19.07
C ASP A 76 -6.39 -5.72 18.60
N ILE A 77 -5.40 -6.08 19.41
CA ILE A 77 -4.40 -7.11 19.07
C ILE A 77 -5.08 -8.43 18.71
N ASN A 78 -6.20 -8.74 19.37
CA ASN A 78 -6.99 -9.94 19.11
C ASN A 78 -7.65 -9.90 17.73
N ASP A 79 -7.90 -8.72 17.18
CA ASP A 79 -8.59 -8.49 15.91
C ASP A 79 -7.62 -8.20 14.75
N MET A 80 -6.30 -8.11 15.02
CA MET A 80 -5.23 -8.03 14.01
C MET A 80 -4.92 -9.36 13.31
N ASP A 81 -5.97 -10.04 12.88
CA ASP A 81 -5.93 -11.19 11.99
C ASP A 81 -6.75 -10.86 10.74
N GLY A 82 -6.25 -11.25 9.57
CA GLY A 82 -6.96 -11.03 8.30
C GLY A 82 -8.31 -11.76 8.24
N SER A 83 -8.53 -12.74 9.12
CA SER A 83 -9.80 -13.45 9.28
C SER A 83 -10.87 -12.68 10.08
N LYS A 84 -10.50 -11.60 10.76
CA LYS A 84 -11.36 -10.79 11.63
C LYS A 84 -11.58 -9.39 11.05
N ASP A 85 -12.61 -8.71 11.53
CA ASP A 85 -12.98 -7.38 11.08
C ASP A 85 -12.00 -6.31 11.61
N MET A 86 -10.98 -6.00 10.83
CA MET A 86 -9.97 -4.99 11.16
C MET A 86 -10.50 -3.55 11.06
N PHE A 87 -11.70 -3.36 10.51
CA PHE A 87 -12.30 -2.05 10.29
C PHE A 87 -13.30 -1.66 11.38
N ARG A 88 -13.50 -2.47 12.41
CA ARG A 88 -14.49 -2.24 13.48
C ARG A 88 -14.34 -0.90 14.18
N GLU A 89 -13.10 -0.52 14.46
CA GLU A 89 -12.78 0.70 15.20
C GLU A 89 -12.63 1.93 14.29
N LEU A 90 -12.77 1.76 12.96
CA LEU A 90 -12.69 2.86 12.00
C LEU A 90 -14.05 3.51 11.78
N PRO A 91 -14.11 4.83 11.53
CA PRO A 91 -15.35 5.53 11.22
C PRO A 91 -16.13 4.88 10.07
N GLU A 92 -17.47 4.93 10.14
CA GLU A 92 -18.39 4.29 9.19
C GLU A 92 -18.10 4.65 7.73
N VAL A 93 -17.61 5.87 7.48
CA VAL A 93 -17.16 6.34 6.15
C VAL A 93 -16.17 5.38 5.48
N PHE A 94 -15.34 4.69 6.26
CA PHE A 94 -14.31 3.75 5.76
C PHE A 94 -14.79 2.28 5.75
N ARG A 95 -15.96 1.97 6.31
CA ARG A 95 -16.53 0.61 6.37
C ARG A 95 -17.35 0.28 5.11
N ASP A 96 -16.79 0.61 3.95
CA ASP A 96 -17.40 0.37 2.65
C ASP A 96 -16.46 -0.47 1.78
N ALA A 97 -16.94 -1.63 1.31
CA ALA A 97 -16.18 -2.54 0.50
C ALA A 97 -15.67 -1.88 -0.80
N ALA A 98 -16.42 -0.94 -1.38
CA ALA A 98 -15.96 -0.20 -2.56
C ALA A 98 -14.75 0.69 -2.24
N LEU A 99 -14.72 1.33 -1.07
CA LEU A 99 -13.58 2.11 -0.63
C LEU A 99 -12.39 1.18 -0.34
N ILE A 100 -12.64 0.07 0.35
CA ILE A 100 -11.62 -0.94 0.72
C ILE A 100 -10.96 -1.57 -0.50
N GLU A 101 -11.71 -1.82 -1.58
CA GLU A 101 -11.15 -2.37 -2.82
C GLU A 101 -10.03 -1.50 -3.41
N ARG A 102 -10.08 -0.17 -3.19
CA ARG A 102 -9.10 0.81 -3.66
C ARG A 102 -7.86 0.89 -2.76
N ILE A 103 -7.86 0.24 -1.59
CA ILE A 103 -6.69 0.18 -0.71
C ILE A 103 -5.66 -0.82 -1.24
N HIS A 104 -4.38 -0.42 -1.25
CA HIS A 104 -3.33 -1.25 -1.82
C HIS A 104 -2.92 -2.37 -0.86
N GLY A 105 -2.82 -2.07 0.44
CA GLY A 105 -2.45 -3.07 1.43
C GLY A 105 -2.52 -2.59 2.87
N PHE A 106 -2.29 -3.54 3.79
CA PHE A 106 -2.22 -3.31 5.23
C PHE A 106 -0.80 -3.56 5.73
N ILE A 107 -0.31 -2.67 6.62
CA ILE A 107 0.91 -2.90 7.38
C ILE A 107 0.51 -3.18 8.84
N PRO A 108 0.73 -4.41 9.35
CA PRO A 108 0.45 -4.72 10.74
C PRO A 108 1.53 -4.10 11.64
N GLY A 109 1.13 -3.17 12.51
CA GLY A 109 2.04 -2.49 13.44
C GLY A 109 2.80 -3.45 14.37
N ARG A 110 2.17 -4.55 14.81
CA ARG A 110 2.78 -5.56 15.71
C ARG A 110 4.06 -6.23 15.20
N LYS A 111 4.33 -6.19 13.88
CA LYS A 111 5.55 -6.78 13.31
C LYS A 111 6.76 -5.86 13.45
N ILE A 112 6.54 -4.63 13.89
CA ILE A 112 7.58 -3.64 14.10
C ILE A 112 8.10 -3.85 15.53
N PRO A 113 9.40 -4.17 15.69
CA PRO A 113 9.96 -4.34 17.02
C PRO A 113 9.90 -3.03 17.79
N SER A 114 9.61 -3.12 19.09
CA SER A 114 9.75 -1.98 19.98
C SER A 114 11.19 -1.49 19.96
N ILE A 115 11.38 -0.17 19.90
CA ILE A 115 12.72 0.42 19.96
C ILE A 115 13.28 0.18 21.37
N THR A 116 14.32 -0.62 21.46
CA THR A 116 15.12 -0.84 22.67
C THR A 116 16.53 -0.31 22.46
N ASP A 117 17.29 -0.09 23.53
CA ASP A 117 18.67 0.42 23.45
C ASP A 117 19.56 -0.44 22.54
N SER A 118 19.27 -1.73 22.43
CA SER A 118 19.96 -2.66 21.53
C SER A 118 19.73 -2.40 20.03
N ILE A 119 18.72 -1.61 19.66
CA ILE A 119 18.44 -1.20 18.28
C ILE A 119 19.14 0.12 17.94
N ILE A 120 19.64 0.84 18.94
CA ILE A 120 20.38 2.08 18.75
C ILE A 120 21.76 1.74 18.18
N ILE A 121 21.97 2.12 16.92
CA ILE A 121 23.24 1.94 16.22
C ILE A 121 24.18 3.06 16.65
N ASN A 122 25.34 2.71 17.20
CA ASN A 122 26.44 3.64 17.51
C ASN A 122 27.46 3.67 16.37
N ASP A 123 27.00 3.93 15.16
CA ASP A 123 27.83 3.94 13.94
C ASP A 123 27.28 4.98 12.94
N TRP A 124 27.95 5.14 11.81
CA TRP A 124 27.53 6.02 10.73
C TRP A 124 26.09 5.74 10.31
N ALA A 125 25.22 6.73 10.49
CA ALA A 125 23.84 6.68 10.08
C ALA A 125 23.59 7.66 8.92
N LEU A 126 22.67 7.31 8.04
CA LEU A 126 22.19 8.22 7.02
C LEU A 126 21.24 9.24 7.67
N ASN A 127 21.46 10.53 7.39
CA ASN A 127 20.53 11.57 7.81
C ASN A 127 19.14 11.26 7.24
N THR A 128 18.11 11.29 8.10
CA THR A 128 16.74 11.00 7.71
C THR A 128 16.21 11.98 6.67
N GLU A 129 16.51 13.27 6.78
CA GLU A 129 16.09 14.29 5.80
C GLU A 129 16.70 14.04 4.42
N TYR A 130 17.98 13.69 4.40
CA TYR A 130 18.67 13.34 3.16
C TYR A 130 18.09 12.08 2.52
N PHE A 131 17.80 11.06 3.32
CA PHE A 131 17.12 9.86 2.84
C PHE A 131 15.72 10.16 2.29
N THR A 132 14.94 11.01 2.96
CA THR A 132 13.61 11.38 2.47
C THR A 132 13.66 12.14 1.14
N GLU A 133 14.69 12.95 0.91
CA GLU A 133 14.89 13.63 -0.37
C GLU A 133 15.20 12.63 -1.50
N ILE A 134 16.03 11.62 -1.24
CA ILE A 134 16.27 10.53 -2.19
C ILE A 134 14.96 9.81 -2.53
N LEU A 135 14.15 9.49 -1.52
CA LEU A 135 12.84 8.86 -1.75
C LEU A 135 11.91 9.76 -2.56
N HIS A 136 11.96 11.08 -2.33
CA HIS A 136 11.21 12.06 -3.12
C HIS A 136 11.65 12.04 -4.59
N LEU A 137 12.95 11.99 -4.87
CA LEU A 137 13.48 11.88 -6.24
C LEU A 137 13.02 10.60 -6.93
N PHE A 138 12.96 9.47 -6.21
CA PHE A 138 12.41 8.22 -6.76
C PHE A 138 10.92 8.30 -7.10
N ARG A 139 10.19 9.33 -6.68
CA ARG A 139 8.80 9.58 -7.09
C ARG A 139 8.70 10.35 -8.40
N ALA A 140 9.80 10.85 -8.95
CA ALA A 140 9.77 11.52 -10.26
C ALA A 140 9.04 10.62 -11.28
N PRO A 141 8.22 11.21 -12.19
CA PRO A 141 7.45 10.42 -13.16
C PRO A 141 8.31 9.46 -13.99
N THR A 142 9.53 9.87 -14.33
CA THR A 142 10.54 9.08 -15.04
C THR A 142 10.97 7.85 -14.25
N GLU A 143 11.33 8.02 -12.98
CA GLU A 143 11.70 6.92 -12.09
C GLU A 143 10.53 5.98 -11.84
N ASN A 144 9.34 6.53 -11.59
CA ASN A 144 8.12 5.72 -11.47
C ASN A 144 7.89 4.82 -12.69
N LEU A 145 8.04 5.36 -13.90
CA LEU A 145 7.88 4.59 -15.13
C LEU A 145 8.96 3.53 -15.28
N ARG A 146 10.22 3.88 -15.01
CA ARG A 146 11.37 2.95 -15.06
C ARG A 146 11.15 1.74 -14.15
N TYR A 147 10.95 1.97 -12.85
CA TYR A 147 10.76 0.89 -11.88
C TYR A 147 9.50 0.08 -12.16
N ARG A 148 8.44 0.73 -12.65
CA ARG A 148 7.22 0.03 -13.06
C ARG A 148 7.48 -0.91 -14.23
N GLY A 149 8.26 -0.49 -15.23
CA GLY A 149 8.68 -1.33 -16.34
C GLY A 149 9.44 -2.58 -15.87
N LEU A 150 10.40 -2.42 -14.95
CA LEU A 150 11.13 -3.55 -14.37
C LEU A 150 10.20 -4.55 -13.66
N VAL A 151 9.24 -4.07 -12.88
CA VAL A 151 8.27 -4.93 -12.19
C VAL A 151 7.36 -5.65 -13.19
N GLU A 152 6.94 -4.97 -14.26
CA GLU A 152 6.14 -5.59 -15.33
C GLU A 152 6.94 -6.64 -16.13
N GLU A 153 8.26 -6.49 -16.25
CA GLU A 153 9.16 -7.53 -16.78
C GLU A 153 9.32 -8.72 -15.83
N LEU A 154 9.24 -8.50 -14.51
CA LEU A 154 9.43 -9.55 -13.51
C LEU A 154 8.16 -10.35 -13.20
N VAL A 155 6.99 -9.71 -13.18
CA VAL A 155 5.76 -10.29 -12.62
C VAL A 155 4.80 -10.73 -13.72
N SER A 156 4.28 -11.96 -13.58
CA SER A 156 3.14 -12.46 -14.35
C SER A 156 1.91 -12.62 -13.44
N ALA A 157 0.73 -12.42 -14.01
CA ALA A 157 -0.55 -12.61 -13.32
C ALA A 157 -1.45 -13.49 -14.18
N ARG A 158 -1.96 -14.58 -13.61
CA ARG A 158 -2.88 -15.52 -14.26
C ARG A 158 -4.13 -15.70 -13.41
N SER A 159 -5.30 -15.66 -14.03
CA SER A 159 -6.58 -15.92 -13.39
C SER A 159 -7.22 -17.17 -13.97
N LYS A 160 -7.84 -17.99 -13.13
CA LYS A 160 -8.61 -19.17 -13.57
C LYS A 160 -9.87 -18.78 -14.35
N LEU A 161 -10.34 -17.55 -14.20
CA LEU A 161 -11.60 -17.03 -14.75
C LEU A 161 -11.39 -16.13 -15.99
N GLY A 162 -10.24 -16.24 -16.66
CA GLY A 162 -9.95 -15.55 -17.93
C GLY A 162 -9.45 -14.11 -17.81
N GLY A 163 -9.80 -13.39 -16.73
CA GLY A 163 -9.34 -12.01 -16.48
C GLY A 163 -8.80 -11.81 -15.06
N VAL A 164 -7.75 -10.99 -14.94
CA VAL A 164 -7.26 -10.49 -13.64
C VAL A 164 -7.92 -9.14 -13.39
N ASP A 165 -8.49 -8.96 -12.20
CA ASP A 165 -9.06 -7.68 -11.80
C ASP A 165 -8.01 -6.56 -11.88
N LYS A 166 -8.36 -5.46 -12.55
CA LYS A 166 -7.42 -4.37 -12.81
C LYS A 166 -6.95 -3.71 -11.53
N ARG A 167 -7.83 -3.54 -10.53
CA ARG A 167 -7.48 -2.91 -9.24
C ARG A 167 -6.55 -3.79 -8.43
N GLU A 168 -6.81 -5.10 -8.40
CA GLU A 168 -5.93 -6.08 -7.77
C GLU A 168 -4.55 -6.11 -8.41
N LYS A 169 -4.48 -6.22 -9.74
CA LYS A 169 -3.20 -6.22 -10.47
C LYS A 169 -2.43 -4.93 -10.21
N GLU A 170 -3.11 -3.79 -10.29
CA GLU A 170 -2.47 -2.50 -10.07
C GLU A 170 -1.97 -2.35 -8.64
N ALA A 171 -2.73 -2.80 -7.64
CA ALA A 171 -2.32 -2.78 -6.25
C ALA A 171 -1.04 -3.61 -6.01
N VAL A 172 -0.99 -4.84 -6.52
CA VAL A 172 0.17 -5.73 -6.38
C VAL A 172 1.39 -5.14 -7.07
N LEU A 173 1.27 -4.72 -8.34
CA LEU A 173 2.41 -4.18 -9.09
C LEU A 173 2.93 -2.86 -8.48
N ARG A 174 2.04 -2.01 -7.95
CA ARG A 174 2.44 -0.79 -7.22
C ARG A 174 3.18 -1.08 -5.92
N LEU A 175 2.71 -2.06 -5.14
CA LEU A 175 3.41 -2.49 -3.93
C LEU A 175 4.79 -3.05 -4.28
N CYS A 176 4.89 -3.91 -5.29
CA CYS A 176 6.18 -4.39 -5.78
C CYS A 176 7.10 -3.25 -6.24
N THR A 177 6.57 -2.25 -6.94
CA THR A 177 7.34 -1.07 -7.40
C THR A 177 7.87 -0.28 -6.21
N ALA A 178 7.08 -0.10 -5.16
CA ALA A 178 7.51 0.61 -3.95
C ALA A 178 8.59 -0.18 -3.19
N TYR A 179 8.40 -1.50 -3.01
CA TYR A 179 9.42 -2.35 -2.39
C TYR A 179 10.71 -2.41 -3.19
N LEU A 180 10.63 -2.44 -4.52
CA LEU A 180 11.78 -2.43 -5.40
C LEU A 180 12.61 -1.15 -5.21
N LYS A 181 11.97 0.01 -5.13
CA LYS A 181 12.66 1.29 -4.83
C LYS A 181 13.29 1.33 -3.44
N LEU A 182 12.59 0.79 -2.45
CA LEU A 182 13.04 0.82 -1.06
C LEU A 182 14.23 -0.13 -0.82
N PHE A 183 14.17 -1.35 -1.34
CA PHE A 183 15.17 -2.39 -1.06
C PHE A 183 16.23 -2.52 -2.13
N PHE A 184 15.91 -2.18 -3.38
CA PHE A 184 16.79 -2.35 -4.53
C PHE A 184 16.84 -1.07 -5.40
N PRO A 185 17.27 0.08 -4.84
CA PRO A 185 17.35 1.35 -5.57
C PRO A 185 18.38 1.33 -6.73
N HIS A 186 19.18 0.27 -6.83
CA HIS A 186 20.16 0.05 -7.89
C HIS A 186 19.66 -0.90 -8.99
N ALA A 187 18.38 -1.31 -8.95
CA ALA A 187 17.82 -2.24 -9.92
C ALA A 187 17.84 -1.68 -11.35
N ASP A 188 18.26 -2.52 -12.29
CA ASP A 188 18.26 -2.25 -13.73
C ASP A 188 17.85 -3.50 -14.52
N SER A 189 17.75 -3.37 -15.83
CA SER A 189 17.29 -4.44 -16.71
C SER A 189 18.20 -5.68 -16.71
N GLU A 190 19.49 -5.54 -16.39
CA GLU A 190 20.43 -6.67 -16.36
C GLU A 190 20.32 -7.41 -15.04
N LEU A 191 20.33 -6.66 -13.93
CA LEU A 191 20.25 -7.22 -12.58
C LEU A 191 18.97 -8.02 -12.37
N ILE A 192 17.83 -7.53 -12.86
CA ILE A 192 16.54 -8.23 -12.71
C ILE A 192 16.48 -9.60 -13.41
N ARG A 193 17.44 -9.90 -14.31
CA ARG A 193 17.51 -11.19 -15.02
C ARG A 193 18.32 -12.23 -14.27
N THR A 194 19.12 -11.82 -13.28
CA THR A 194 19.91 -12.75 -12.48
C THR A 194 19.03 -13.64 -11.59
N PRO A 195 19.32 -14.94 -11.45
CA PRO A 195 18.56 -15.85 -10.59
C PRO A 195 18.49 -15.40 -9.13
N GLU A 196 19.59 -14.86 -8.61
CA GLU A 196 19.74 -14.40 -7.23
C GLU A 196 18.79 -13.23 -6.96
N PHE A 197 18.83 -12.19 -7.81
CA PHE A 197 17.96 -11.04 -7.68
C PHE A 197 16.48 -11.45 -7.77
N ARG A 198 16.14 -12.36 -8.67
CA ARG A 198 14.76 -12.82 -8.86
C ARG A 198 14.22 -13.52 -7.60
N LYS A 199 15.06 -14.31 -6.93
CA LYS A 199 14.74 -14.93 -5.64
C LYS A 199 14.50 -13.87 -4.57
N ASP A 200 15.38 -12.89 -4.47
CA ASP A 200 15.26 -11.79 -3.50
C ASP A 200 14.03 -10.92 -3.77
N PHE A 201 13.78 -10.56 -5.03
CA PHE A 201 12.57 -9.84 -5.44
C PHE A 201 11.30 -10.61 -5.06
N LYS A 202 11.27 -11.94 -5.26
CA LYS A 202 10.14 -12.78 -4.84
C LYS A 202 9.92 -12.73 -3.33
N GLN A 203 11.00 -12.83 -2.56
CA GLN A 203 10.97 -12.83 -1.10
C GLN A 203 10.57 -11.47 -0.50
N TYR A 204 11.17 -10.39 -0.97
CA TYR A 204 11.07 -9.07 -0.35
C TYR A 204 10.05 -8.14 -1.03
N CYS A 205 9.67 -8.38 -2.29
CA CYS A 205 8.72 -7.53 -3.02
C CYS A 205 7.41 -8.27 -3.31
N LEU A 206 7.46 -9.38 -4.06
CA LEU A 206 6.25 -10.03 -4.58
C LEU A 206 5.43 -10.72 -3.50
N ASN A 207 6.05 -11.55 -2.66
CA ASN A 207 5.33 -12.28 -1.62
C ASN A 207 4.70 -11.33 -0.57
N PRO A 208 5.38 -10.28 -0.08
CA PRO A 208 4.76 -9.29 0.79
C PRO A 208 3.60 -8.57 0.11
N ALA A 209 3.76 -8.13 -1.14
CA ALA A 209 2.69 -7.45 -1.89
C ALA A 209 1.42 -8.31 -2.04
N LYS A 210 1.59 -9.60 -2.36
CA LYS A 210 0.48 -10.57 -2.42
C LYS A 210 -0.24 -10.70 -1.08
N ARG A 211 0.51 -10.94 0.00
CA ARG A 211 -0.06 -11.08 1.36
C ARG A 211 -0.86 -9.86 1.77
N MET A 212 -0.33 -8.66 1.50
CA MET A 212 -1.03 -7.41 1.81
C MET A 212 -2.35 -7.28 1.06
N ARG A 213 -2.36 -7.64 -0.24
CA ARG A 213 -3.58 -7.58 -1.05
C ARG A 213 -4.57 -8.70 -0.70
N GLU A 214 -4.08 -9.87 -0.30
CA GLU A 214 -4.91 -10.96 0.22
C GLU A 214 -5.65 -10.51 1.48
N THR A 215 -4.97 -9.80 2.40
CA THR A 215 -5.63 -9.21 3.57
C THR A 215 -6.75 -8.25 3.17
N VAL A 216 -6.55 -7.38 2.17
CA VAL A 216 -7.62 -6.50 1.64
C VAL A 216 -8.82 -7.31 1.15
N LEU A 217 -8.58 -8.38 0.40
CA LEU A 217 -9.66 -9.25 -0.07
C LEU A 217 -10.42 -9.90 1.08
N GLN A 218 -9.74 -10.36 2.13
CA GLN A 218 -10.43 -10.93 3.30
C GLN A 218 -11.29 -9.88 4.01
N GLN A 219 -10.80 -8.65 4.17
CA GLN A 219 -11.59 -7.57 4.78
C GLN A 219 -12.83 -7.24 3.95
N MET A 220 -12.73 -7.20 2.62
CA MET A 220 -13.90 -7.04 1.74
C MET A 220 -14.91 -8.18 1.90
N LYS A 221 -14.46 -9.43 2.08
CA LYS A 221 -15.34 -10.58 2.33
C LYS A 221 -16.08 -10.51 3.66
N ILE A 222 -15.46 -9.92 4.67
CA ILE A 222 -16.06 -9.74 5.99
C ILE A 222 -17.13 -8.65 5.95
N ILE A 223 -16.82 -7.53 5.30
CA ILE A 223 -17.69 -6.35 5.26
C ILE A 223 -18.84 -6.51 4.26
N ASP A 224 -18.60 -7.14 3.10
CA ASP A 224 -19.64 -7.49 2.13
C ASP A 224 -19.48 -8.94 1.64
N PRO A 225 -19.96 -9.92 2.44
CA PRO A 225 -19.89 -11.32 2.04
C PRO A 225 -20.75 -11.61 0.81
N THR A 226 -21.81 -10.85 0.56
CA THR A 226 -22.74 -11.10 -0.55
C THR A 226 -22.05 -10.93 -1.90
N GLN A 227 -21.21 -9.91 -2.02
CA GLN A 227 -20.48 -9.61 -3.24
C GLN A 227 -19.15 -10.38 -3.36
N PHE A 228 -18.42 -10.59 -2.26
CA PHE A 228 -17.01 -11.02 -2.34
C PHE A 228 -16.73 -12.47 -1.90
N LYS A 229 -17.68 -13.19 -1.29
CA LYS A 229 -17.43 -14.53 -0.69
C LYS A 229 -16.69 -15.50 -1.64
N ASN A 230 -17.09 -15.54 -2.91
CA ASN A 230 -16.51 -16.44 -3.92
C ASN A 230 -15.31 -15.86 -4.69
N ARG A 231 -14.92 -14.60 -4.43
CA ARG A 231 -13.78 -13.98 -5.10
C ARG A 231 -12.48 -14.58 -4.56
N SER A 232 -11.54 -14.84 -5.46
CA SER A 232 -10.17 -15.27 -5.11
C SER A 232 -9.18 -14.41 -5.87
N MET A 233 -7.99 -14.22 -5.28
CA MET A 233 -6.92 -13.49 -5.95
C MET A 233 -6.38 -14.26 -7.14
N ALA A 234 -5.89 -13.52 -8.14
CA ALA A 234 -5.14 -14.11 -9.23
C ALA A 234 -3.82 -14.70 -8.73
N THR A 235 -3.28 -15.66 -9.49
CA THR A 235 -1.97 -16.22 -9.22
C THR A 235 -0.91 -15.28 -9.78
N TYR A 236 -0.11 -14.69 -8.88
CA TYR A 236 1.09 -13.92 -9.23
C TYR A 236 2.36 -14.75 -9.01
N SER A 237 3.18 -14.84 -10.05
CA SER A 237 4.49 -15.52 -10.07
C SER A 237 5.51 -14.73 -10.87
N LEU A 238 6.79 -15.09 -10.79
CA LEU A 238 7.79 -14.50 -11.66
C LEU A 238 7.57 -14.97 -13.10
N LYS A 239 7.84 -14.12 -14.10
CA LYS A 239 7.75 -14.49 -15.52
C LYS A 239 8.78 -15.56 -15.86
N GLY A 240 8.34 -16.73 -16.32
CA GLY A 240 9.24 -17.85 -16.64
C GLY A 240 9.37 -18.89 -15.52
N GLU A 241 8.67 -18.70 -14.39
CA GLU A 241 8.28 -19.78 -13.46
C GLU A 241 6.88 -20.33 -13.82
#